data_AF-A0A3G8XJ82-F1
#
_entry.id   AF-A0A3G8XJ82-F1
#
_cell.length_a   1.000
_cell.length_b   1.000
_cell.length_c   1.000
_cell.angle_alpha   90.00
_cell.angle_beta   90.00
_cell.angle_gamma   90.00
#
_symmetry.space_group_name_H-M   'P 1'
#
loop_
_entity.id
_entity.type
_entity.pdbx_description
1 polymer ?
#
loop_
_entity_poly.entity_id
_entity_poly.type
_entity_poly.pdbx_seq_one_letter_code
_entity_poly.pdbx_strand_id
1 'polypeptide(L)'
;MELRGWYGSGFYPDSSDHGFASIRNSKTHDGLDLYAPVGTTIYACVDGEIYDDYISTTYGRTLGIKETYNGSTYYFLYGICRKEMLCV
;
A
#
# COMPACT_ATOMS: atom_id res chain seq x y z
N MET A 1 1.49 -12.84 2.87
CA MET A 1 0.99 -11.56 3.46
C MET A 1 -0.25 -11.88 4.25
N GLU A 2 -0.40 -11.26 5.42
CA GLU A 2 -1.57 -11.45 6.28
C GLU A 2 -2.13 -10.10 6.69
N LEU A 3 -3.46 -10.02 6.81
CA LEU A 3 -4.16 -8.81 7.23
C LEU A 3 -3.93 -8.58 8.72
N ARG A 4 -3.01 -7.66 9.05
CA ARG A 4 -2.66 -7.33 10.44
C ARG A 4 -2.39 -5.83 10.54
N GLY A 5 -2.87 -5.20 11.61
CA GLY A 5 -2.77 -3.76 11.82
C GLY A 5 -1.51 -3.37 12.56
N TRP A 6 -0.85 -2.31 12.09
CA TRP A 6 0.25 -1.67 12.80
C TRP A 6 -0.05 -0.18 13.00
N TYR A 7 -0.50 0.19 14.20
CA TYR A 7 -0.88 1.56 14.53
C TYR A 7 0.10 2.18 15.53
N GLY A 8 -0.02 3.49 15.74
CA GLY A 8 0.76 4.18 16.77
C GLY A 8 0.59 3.60 18.18
N SER A 9 -0.51 2.89 18.45
CA SER A 9 -0.78 2.21 19.72
C SER A 9 -0.17 0.79 19.84
N GLY A 10 0.38 0.22 18.78
CA GLY A 10 1.02 -1.10 18.79
C GLY A 10 0.70 -1.99 17.59
N PHE A 11 1.16 -3.25 17.68
CA PHE A 11 0.88 -4.31 16.71
C PHE A 11 -0.39 -5.08 17.10
N TYR A 12 -1.31 -5.22 16.16
CA TYR A 12 -2.61 -5.88 16.36
C TYR A 12 -2.79 -7.00 15.33
N PRO A 13 -2.38 -8.25 15.67
CA PRO A 13 -2.39 -9.36 14.72
C PRO A 13 -3.79 -9.80 14.30
N ASP A 14 -4.80 -9.53 15.13
CA ASP A 14 -6.19 -9.97 14.91
C ASP A 14 -7.10 -8.85 14.36
N SER A 15 -6.53 -7.70 13.98
CA SER A 15 -7.31 -6.52 13.56
C SER A 15 -6.58 -5.71 12.49
N SER A 16 -7.29 -5.26 11.46
CA SER A 16 -6.81 -4.28 10.49
C SER A 16 -7.92 -3.24 10.24
N ASP A 17 -7.59 -1.96 10.32
CA ASP A 17 -8.45 -0.83 10.03
C ASP A 17 -8.28 -0.55 8.54
N HIS A 18 -9.20 -1.14 7.77
CA HIS A 18 -9.25 -1.11 6.32
C HIS A 18 -10.71 -0.96 5.92
N GLY A 19 -10.99 -0.16 4.89
CA GLY A 19 -12.35 0.04 4.40
C GLY A 19 -12.60 1.46 3.93
N PHE A 20 -13.83 1.70 3.47
CA PHE A 20 -14.25 2.99 2.96
C PHE A 20 -14.46 3.99 4.10
N ALA A 21 -13.60 4.99 4.21
CA ALA A 21 -13.84 6.14 5.05
C ALA A 21 -14.74 7.15 4.28
N SER A 22 -15.96 7.39 4.76
CA SER A 22 -16.86 8.39 4.16
C SER A 22 -16.28 9.82 4.17
N ILE A 23 -15.28 10.06 5.02
CA ILE A 23 -14.48 11.28 5.08
C ILE A 23 -13.00 10.89 5.12
N ARG A 24 -12.25 11.25 4.07
CA ARG A 24 -10.79 11.13 4.04
C ARG A 24 -10.19 12.18 4.96
N ASN A 25 -9.54 11.75 6.03
CA ASN A 25 -8.75 12.62 6.90
C ASN A 25 -7.44 11.93 7.29
N SER A 26 -6.48 12.67 7.85
CA SER A 26 -5.17 12.11 8.21
C SER A 26 -5.20 11.05 9.32
N LYS A 27 -6.37 10.82 9.94
CA LYS A 27 -6.59 9.82 10.98
C LYS A 27 -7.29 8.56 10.45
N THR A 28 -7.79 8.57 9.22
CA THR A 28 -8.43 7.41 8.60
C THR A 28 -7.47 6.75 7.62
N HIS A 29 -7.14 5.48 7.87
CA HIS A 29 -6.30 4.68 6.99
C HIS A 29 -7.14 4.17 5.82
N ASP A 30 -7.06 4.85 4.67
CA ASP A 30 -7.82 4.53 3.45
C ASP A 30 -7.02 3.55 2.57
N GLY A 31 -6.58 2.45 3.19
CA GLY A 31 -5.65 1.48 2.61
C GLY A 31 -5.67 0.13 3.33
N LEU A 32 -4.84 -0.80 2.89
CA LEU A 32 -4.72 -2.15 3.45
C LEU A 32 -3.32 -2.36 4.01
N ASP A 33 -3.20 -2.61 5.31
CA ASP A 33 -1.94 -3.00 5.94
C ASP A 33 -1.76 -4.52 5.88
N LEU A 34 -0.68 -4.93 5.21
CA LEU A 34 -0.33 -6.33 5.05
C LEU A 34 0.98 -6.63 5.76
N TYR A 35 0.92 -7.47 6.80
CA TYR A 35 2.12 -7.93 7.48
C TYR A 35 2.88 -8.94 6.61
N ALA A 36 4.20 -8.74 6.53
CA ALA A 36 5.15 -9.65 5.92
C ALA A 36 6.55 -9.48 6.55
N PRO A 37 7.37 -10.54 6.60
CA PRO A 37 8.78 -10.43 6.95
C PRO A 37 9.52 -9.42 6.05
N VAL A 38 10.50 -8.71 6.61
CA VAL A 38 11.36 -7.80 5.84
C VAL A 38 12.07 -8.55 4.72
N GLY A 39 12.03 -8.01 3.50
CA GLY A 39 12.62 -8.63 2.31
C GLY A 39 11.67 -9.57 1.56
N THR A 40 10.43 -9.71 2.01
CA THR A 40 9.38 -10.38 1.22
C THR A 40 9.19 -9.66 -0.10
N THR A 41 9.25 -10.41 -1.20
CA THR A 41 8.95 -9.88 -2.54
C THR A 41 7.50 -9.41 -2.61
N ILE A 42 7.30 -8.18 -3.08
CA ILE A 42 5.99 -7.60 -3.36
C ILE A 42 5.80 -7.63 -4.88
N TYR A 43 4.62 -8.08 -5.30
CA TYR A 43 4.20 -8.10 -6.70
C TYR A 43 3.09 -7.07 -6.89
N ALA A 44 3.05 -6.45 -8.07
CA ALA A 44 1.92 -5.63 -8.45
C ALA A 44 0.64 -6.48 -8.50
N CYS A 45 -0.46 -5.97 -7.94
CA CYS A 45 -1.76 -6.65 -7.99
C CYS A 45 -2.53 -6.40 -9.31
N VAL A 46 -2.01 -5.50 -10.15
CA VAL A 46 -2.53 -5.15 -11.47
C VAL A 46 -1.37 -4.92 -12.42
N ASP A 47 -1.61 -5.12 -13.71
CA ASP A 47 -0.78 -4.56 -14.77
C ASP A 47 -0.82 -3.02 -14.69
N GLY A 48 0.19 -2.35 -15.24
CA GLY A 48 0.14 -0.90 -15.39
C GLY A 48 1.49 -0.20 -15.51
N GLU A 49 1.44 1.12 -15.43
CA GLU A 49 2.60 2.00 -15.52
C GLU A 49 3.03 2.50 -14.14
N ILE A 50 4.33 2.47 -13.86
CA ILE A 50 4.88 3.20 -12.71
C ILE A 50 4.68 4.70 -12.96
N TYR A 51 3.96 5.37 -12.07
CA TYR A 51 3.74 6.82 -12.14
C TYR A 51 4.42 7.59 -11.01
N ASP A 52 4.85 6.90 -9.95
CA ASP A 52 5.50 7.50 -8.78
C ASP A 52 6.53 6.53 -8.20
N ASP A 53 7.74 7.01 -7.90
CA ASP A 53 8.81 6.24 -7.24
C ASP A 53 9.67 7.21 -6.42
N TYR A 54 9.46 7.22 -5.09
CA TYR A 54 10.11 8.19 -4.21
C TYR A 54 10.22 7.69 -2.77
N ILE A 55 10.93 8.47 -1.94
CA ILE A 55 11.03 8.24 -0.49
C ILE A 55 10.13 9.26 0.21
N SER A 56 9.02 8.77 0.77
CA SER A 56 8.11 9.52 1.63
C SER A 56 8.61 9.57 3.08
N THR A 57 8.41 10.70 3.75
CA THR A 57 8.65 10.84 5.19
C THR A 57 7.65 10.08 6.05
N THR A 58 6.48 9.73 5.50
CA THR A 58 5.40 9.02 6.21
C THR A 58 5.29 7.56 5.78
N TYR A 59 5.53 7.25 4.50
CA TYR A 59 5.34 5.91 3.93
C TYR A 59 6.66 5.18 3.60
N GLY A 60 7.81 5.78 3.93
CA GLY A 60 9.11 5.20 3.55
C GLY A 60 9.27 5.20 2.02
N ARG A 61 9.98 4.19 1.47
CA ARG A 61 10.06 4.04 0.02
C ARG A 61 8.69 3.62 -0.53
N THR A 62 8.22 4.40 -1.48
CA THR A 62 6.88 4.33 -2.06
C THR A 62 6.96 4.12 -3.56
N LEU A 63 6.11 3.24 -4.09
CA LEU A 63 5.94 3.03 -5.52
C LEU A 63 4.45 3.13 -5.87
N GLY A 64 4.14 3.90 -6.92
CA GLY A 64 2.79 4.08 -7.45
C GLY A 64 2.65 3.43 -8.82
N ILE A 65 1.64 2.58 -8.99
CA ILE A 65 1.23 2.02 -10.28
C ILE A 65 -0.14 2.58 -10.67
N LYS A 66 -0.30 2.97 -11.93
CA LYS A 66 -1.60 3.37 -12.48
C LYS A 66 -1.97 2.45 -13.64
N GLU A 67 -3.26 2.20 -13.80
CA GLU A 67 -3.81 1.39 -14.89
C GLU A 67 -5.16 1.94 -15.34
N THR A 68 -5.47 1.85 -16.63
CA THR A 68 -6.76 2.29 -17.17
C THR A 68 -7.65 1.10 -17.47
N TYR A 69 -8.65 0.90 -16.62
CA TYR A 69 -9.64 -0.15 -16.78
C TYR A 69 -11.02 0.44 -17.08
N ASN A 70 -11.64 -0.01 -18.17
CA ASN A 70 -12.98 0.41 -18.61
C ASN A 70 -13.16 1.95 -18.68
N GLY A 71 -12.15 2.65 -19.21
CA GLY A 71 -12.16 4.12 -19.36
C GLY A 71 -11.88 4.91 -18.08
N SER A 72 -11.66 4.25 -16.95
CA SER A 72 -11.28 4.87 -15.68
C SER A 72 -9.83 4.54 -15.32
N THR A 73 -9.06 5.54 -14.89
CA THR A 73 -7.70 5.33 -14.38
C THR A 73 -7.72 5.08 -12.88
N TYR A 74 -7.16 3.97 -12.46
CA TYR A 74 -7.00 3.58 -11.06
C TYR A 74 -5.54 3.72 -10.63
N TYR A 75 -5.32 3.99 -9.35
CA TYR A 75 -4.01 4.23 -8.78
C TYR A 75 -3.80 3.32 -7.57
N PHE A 76 -2.65 2.64 -7.54
CA PHE A 76 -2.26 1.70 -6.51
C PHE A 76 -0.94 2.17 -5.91
N LEU A 77 -0.91 2.37 -4.60
CA LEU A 77 0.26 2.85 -3.88
C LEU A 77 0.79 1.74 -2.96
N TYR A 78 2.08 1.46 -3.07
CA TYR A 78 2.80 0.49 -2.25
C TYR A 78 3.77 1.28 -1.37
N GLY A 79 3.61 1.17 -0.04
CA GLY A 79 4.47 1.84 0.94
C GLY A 79 5.39 0.87 1.67
N ILE A 80 6.37 1.42 2.40
CA ILE A 80 7.25 0.69 3.34
C ILE A 80 8.06 -0.42 2.64
N CYS A 81 8.33 -0.26 1.34
CA CYS A 81 9.03 -1.25 0.53
C CYS A 81 10.56 -1.19 0.73
N ARG A 82 11.25 -2.33 0.70
CA ARG A 82 12.72 -2.34 0.52
C ARG A 82 13.04 -2.47 -0.96
N LYS A 83 13.78 -1.48 -1.47
CA LYS A 83 14.48 -1.35 -2.78
C LYS A 83 13.85 -1.87 -4.08
N GLU A 84 13.15 -3.00 -4.11
CA GLU A 84 12.69 -3.67 -5.33
C GLU A 84 11.26 -4.22 -5.16
N MET A 85 10.37 -3.80 -6.05
CA MET A 85 9.08 -4.43 -6.31
C MET A 85 9.17 -5.08 -7.70
N LEU A 86 8.68 -6.32 -7.83
CA LEU A 86 8.68 -7.03 -9.11
C LEU A 86 7.36 -6.71 -9.82
N CYS A 87 7.45 -5.95 -10.91
CA CYS A 87 6.41 -5.89 -11.94
C CYS A 87 6.70 -7.03 -12.92
N VAL A 88 5.78 -7.99 -13.03
CA VAL A 88 5.83 -9.10 -14.01
C VAL A 88 4.87 -8.82 -15.15
#